data_AF-A0A7K0A931-F1
#
_entry.id   AF-A0A7K0A931-F1
#
_cell.length_a   1.000
_cell.length_b   1.000
_cell.length_c   1.000
_cell.angle_alpha   90.00
_cell.angle_beta   90.00
_cell.angle_gamma   90.00
#
_symmetry.space_group_name_H-M   'P 1'
#
loop_
_entity.id
_entity.type
_entity.pdbx_description
1 polymer ?
#
loop_
_entity_poly.entity_id
_entity_poly.type
_entity_poly.pdbx_seq_one_letter_code
_entity_poly.pdbx_strand_id
1 'polypeptide(L)'
;MTASALASYALALTFAWAAVAKAVRPSAWSSSLSGYGFSGSLARVVAVAVPGVEAGVAVLSVAGLRSIGAALALALLSGFSFAILQATRTRGSRLPCGCFGGTKERDFRLMLLRNALLAVLAAVVLVGRQVRPVSVHGTVEGVPLVLSVAGAAVICWTLWQVVSSLRGRRNS
;
A
#
# COMPACT_ATOMS: atom_id res chain seq x y z
N MET A 1 1.16 -14.46 21.13
CA MET A 1 0.63 -13.71 19.96
C MET A 1 1.12 -14.39 18.69
N THR A 2 0.27 -14.59 17.68
CA THR A 2 0.71 -15.18 16.40
C THR A 2 1.44 -14.14 15.54
N ALA A 3 2.35 -14.56 14.66
CA ALA A 3 3.07 -13.67 13.75
C ALA A 3 2.12 -12.81 12.88
N SER A 4 0.98 -13.39 12.47
CA SER A 4 -0.08 -12.69 11.73
C SER A 4 -0.77 -11.59 12.55
N ALA A 5 -0.94 -11.77 13.86
CA ALA A 5 -1.51 -10.73 14.72
C ALA A 5 -0.54 -9.54 14.86
N LEU A 6 0.75 -9.82 15.09
CA LEU A 6 1.79 -8.79 15.15
C LEU A 6 1.88 -8.00 13.84
N ALA A 7 1.89 -8.69 12.70
CA ALA A 7 1.89 -8.07 11.37
C ALA A 7 0.65 -7.19 11.15
N SER A 8 -0.52 -7.65 11.58
CA SER A 8 -1.77 -6.87 11.48
C SER A 8 -1.74 -5.60 12.34
N TYR A 9 -1.20 -5.66 13.55
CA TYR A 9 -1.06 -4.46 14.40
C TYR A 9 -0.03 -3.50 13.82
N ALA A 10 1.08 -4.00 13.27
CA ALA A 10 2.08 -3.17 12.60
C ALA A 10 1.48 -2.43 11.39
N LEU A 11 0.66 -3.10 10.58
CA LEU A 11 -0.10 -2.47 9.50
C LEU A 11 -1.08 -1.43 10.05
N ALA A 12 -1.86 -1.78 11.08
CA ALA A 12 -2.83 -0.85 11.67
C ALA A 12 -2.17 0.45 12.13
N LEU A 13 -1.06 0.35 12.87
CA LEU A 13 -0.31 1.50 13.36
C LEU A 13 0.27 2.34 12.21
N THR A 14 0.86 1.68 11.21
CA THR A 14 1.48 2.37 10.07
C THR A 14 0.43 3.14 9.25
N PHE A 15 -0.70 2.52 8.96
CA PHE A 15 -1.78 3.14 8.18
C PHE A 15 -2.54 4.19 8.98
N ALA A 16 -2.75 3.98 10.29
CA ALA A 16 -3.31 5.00 11.18
C ALA A 16 -2.42 6.25 11.20
N TRP A 17 -1.11 6.05 11.38
CA TRP A 17 -0.14 7.15 11.36
C TRP A 17 -0.12 7.87 10.00
N ALA A 18 -0.18 7.12 8.90
CA ALA A 18 -0.25 7.70 7.55
C ALA A 18 -1.51 8.56 7.36
N ALA A 19 -2.68 8.08 7.83
CA ALA A 19 -3.94 8.81 7.76
C ALA A 19 -3.89 10.09 8.60
N VAL A 20 -3.45 9.99 9.85
CA VAL A 20 -3.30 11.14 10.76
C VAL A 20 -2.33 12.16 10.20
N ALA A 21 -1.17 11.74 9.67
CA ALA A 21 -0.20 12.65 9.09
C ALA A 21 -0.76 13.45 7.90
N LYS A 22 -1.62 12.84 7.08
CA LYS A 22 -2.30 13.53 5.96
C LYS A 22 -3.45 14.42 6.43
N ALA A 23 -4.15 14.04 7.50
CA ALA A 23 -5.21 14.84 8.10
C ALA A 23 -4.65 16.10 8.80
N VAL A 24 -3.49 15.99 9.46
CA VAL A 24 -2.84 17.13 10.16
C VAL A 24 -2.19 18.09 9.17
N ARG A 25 -1.68 17.61 8.03
CA ARG A 25 -1.02 18.45 7.01
C ARG A 25 -1.63 18.27 5.62
N PRO A 26 -2.90 18.66 5.42
CA PRO A 26 -3.62 18.42 4.16
C PRO A 26 -3.02 19.21 2.99
N SER A 27 -2.48 20.41 3.24
CA SER A 27 -1.79 21.23 2.22
C SER A 27 -0.49 20.61 1.72
N ALA A 28 0.27 19.97 2.62
CA ALA A 28 1.50 19.27 2.27
C ALA A 28 1.20 17.98 1.47
N TRP A 29 0.13 17.29 1.84
CA TRP A 29 -0.38 16.13 1.12
C TRP A 29 -0.88 16.50 -0.29
N SER A 30 -1.72 17.55 -0.41
CA SER A 30 -2.21 17.99 -1.71
C SER A 30 -1.09 18.48 -2.63
N SER A 31 -0.09 19.18 -2.07
CA SER A 31 1.09 19.61 -2.84
C SER A 31 1.90 18.43 -3.35
N SER A 32 2.03 17.35 -2.56
CA SER A 32 2.76 16.15 -3.00
C SER A 32 2.03 15.37 -4.09
N LEU A 33 0.70 15.44 -4.18
CA LEU A 33 -0.08 14.84 -5.28
C LEU A 33 0.28 15.43 -6.65
N SER A 34 0.60 16.72 -6.71
CA SER A 34 1.08 17.36 -7.94
C SER A 34 2.37 16.72 -8.42
N GLY A 35 3.22 16.22 -7.50
CA GLY A 35 4.44 15.45 -7.75
C GLY A 35 4.20 14.12 -8.47
N TYR A 36 3.00 13.54 -8.32
CA TYR A 36 2.59 12.29 -8.97
C TYR A 36 1.77 12.52 -10.25
N GLY A 37 1.62 13.79 -10.68
CA GLY A 37 0.87 14.14 -11.88
C GLY A 37 -0.64 14.23 -11.69
N PHE A 38 -1.14 14.17 -10.45
CA PHE A 38 -2.54 14.44 -10.18
C PHE A 38 -2.80 15.95 -10.16
N SER A 39 -3.78 16.42 -10.94
CA SER A 39 -4.22 17.81 -10.99
C SER A 39 -5.75 17.92 -11.00
N GLY A 40 -6.27 19.12 -10.74
CA GLY A 40 -7.71 19.42 -10.85
C GLY A 40 -8.60 18.62 -9.89
N SER A 41 -9.75 18.17 -10.39
CA SER A 41 -10.76 17.43 -9.62
C SER A 41 -10.24 16.07 -9.12
N LEU A 42 -9.42 15.39 -9.93
CA LEU A 42 -8.85 14.08 -9.57
C LEU A 42 -7.93 14.18 -8.35
N ALA A 43 -7.12 15.23 -8.26
CA ALA A 43 -6.28 15.48 -7.09
C ALA A 43 -7.11 15.67 -5.82
N ARG A 44 -8.27 16.35 -5.90
CA ARG A 44 -9.16 16.56 -4.74
C ARG A 44 -9.80 15.24 -4.28
N VAL A 45 -10.22 14.40 -5.22
CA VAL A 45 -10.77 13.07 -4.90
C VAL A 45 -9.71 12.21 -4.23
N VAL A 46 -8.52 12.10 -4.82
CA VAL A 46 -7.41 11.32 -4.25
C VAL A 46 -6.98 11.88 -2.89
N ALA A 47 -7.00 13.20 -2.72
CA ALA A 47 -6.62 13.86 -1.47
C ALA A 47 -7.48 13.43 -0.28
N VAL A 48 -8.77 13.15 -0.50
CA VAL A 48 -9.72 12.72 0.54
C VAL A 48 -9.84 11.20 0.60
N ALA A 49 -9.92 10.54 -0.55
CA ALA A 49 -10.12 9.09 -0.63
C ALA A 49 -8.95 8.32 -0.02
N VAL A 50 -7.70 8.73 -0.28
CA VAL A 50 -6.53 8.00 0.22
C VAL A 50 -6.46 7.99 1.75
N PRO A 51 -6.52 9.14 2.47
CA PRO A 51 -6.58 9.12 3.94
C PRO A 51 -7.77 8.33 4.49
N GLY A 52 -8.93 8.38 3.81
CA GLY A 52 -10.11 7.59 4.20
C GLY A 52 -9.87 6.08 4.12
N VAL A 53 -9.27 5.61 3.02
CA VAL A 53 -8.91 4.20 2.85
C VAL A 53 -7.80 3.80 3.83
N GLU A 54 -6.82 4.66 4.11
CA GLU A 54 -5.78 4.41 5.12
C GLU A 54 -6.37 4.23 6.52
N ALA A 55 -7.30 5.10 6.92
CA ALA A 55 -8.04 4.96 8.17
C ALA A 55 -8.87 3.67 8.20
N GLY A 56 -9.53 3.33 7.08
CA GLY A 56 -10.27 2.08 6.93
C GLY A 56 -9.40 0.84 7.16
N VAL A 57 -8.19 0.80 6.59
CA VAL A 57 -7.21 -0.28 6.82
C VAL A 57 -6.89 -0.41 8.30
N ALA A 58 -6.64 0.70 8.99
CA ALA A 58 -6.33 0.70 10.42
C ALA A 58 -7.49 0.18 11.26
N VAL A 59 -8.70 0.70 11.05
CA VAL A 59 -9.91 0.31 11.76
C VAL A 59 -10.21 -1.17 11.56
N LEU A 60 -10.20 -1.66 10.32
CA LEU A 60 -10.49 -3.06 10.00
C LEU A 60 -9.45 -4.02 10.61
N SER A 61 -8.18 -3.59 10.67
CA SER A 61 -7.10 -4.38 11.26
C SER A 61 -7.26 -4.52 12.78
N VAL A 62 -7.78 -3.50 13.47
CA VAL A 62 -8.03 -3.53 14.93
C VAL A 62 -9.36 -4.20 15.27
N ALA A 63 -10.41 -4.00 14.44
CA ALA A 63 -11.75 -4.54 14.63
C ALA A 63 -11.87 -6.06 14.39
N GLY A 64 -10.75 -6.78 14.19
CA GLY A 64 -10.74 -8.22 13.96
C GLY A 64 -10.97 -8.64 12.49
N LEU A 65 -11.33 -7.71 11.61
CA LEU A 65 -11.49 -7.91 10.16
C LEU A 65 -10.13 -7.85 9.41
N ARG A 66 -9.12 -8.51 9.98
CA ARG A 66 -7.70 -8.40 9.58
C ARG A 66 -7.44 -8.76 8.12
N SER A 67 -8.19 -9.71 7.55
CA SER A 67 -8.08 -10.07 6.13
C SER A 67 -8.53 -8.96 5.19
N ILE A 68 -9.63 -8.30 5.51
CA ILE A 68 -10.16 -7.20 4.71
C ILE A 68 -9.21 -6.01 4.81
N GLY A 69 -8.74 -5.71 6.03
CA GLY A 69 -7.70 -4.70 6.26
C GLY A 69 -6.41 -4.98 5.48
N ALA A 70 -5.92 -6.22 5.47
CA ALA A 70 -4.72 -6.62 4.73
C ALA A 70 -4.92 -6.57 3.20
N ALA A 71 -6.08 -6.97 2.69
CA ALA A 71 -6.40 -6.86 1.27
C ALA A 71 -6.45 -5.40 0.80
N LEU A 72 -7.10 -4.53 1.59
CA LEU A 72 -7.11 -3.08 1.31
C LEU A 72 -5.72 -2.46 1.42
N ALA A 73 -4.91 -2.89 2.39
CA ALA A 73 -3.52 -2.46 2.52
C ALA A 73 -2.72 -2.81 1.26
N LEU A 74 -2.84 -4.05 0.77
CA LEU A 74 -2.20 -4.47 -0.48
C LEU A 74 -2.66 -3.65 -1.68
N ALA A 75 -3.96 -3.44 -1.83
CA ALA A 75 -4.51 -2.63 -2.91
C ALA A 75 -3.94 -1.20 -2.88
N LEU A 76 -3.89 -0.58 -1.71
CA LEU A 76 -3.36 0.77 -1.55
C LEU A 76 -1.85 0.83 -1.81
N LEU A 77 -1.08 -0.11 -1.27
CA LEU A 77 0.38 -0.19 -1.48
C LEU A 77 0.72 -0.43 -2.95
N SER A 78 -0.07 -1.23 -3.65
CA SER A 78 0.07 -1.47 -5.09
C SER A 78 -0.20 -0.20 -5.89
N GLY A 79 -1.31 0.49 -5.59
CA GLY A 79 -1.65 1.77 -6.23
C GLY A 79 -0.58 2.83 -6.01
N PHE A 80 -0.08 2.98 -4.77
CA PHE A 80 1.02 3.88 -4.47
C PHE A 80 2.30 3.52 -5.22
N SER A 81 2.64 2.24 -5.28
CA SER A 81 3.85 1.76 -5.98
C SER A 81 3.73 2.02 -7.49
N PHE A 82 2.56 1.81 -8.07
CA PHE A 82 2.28 2.16 -9.46
C PHE A 82 2.43 3.67 -9.72
N ALA A 83 1.85 4.50 -8.85
CA ALA A 83 1.97 5.96 -8.95
C ALA A 83 3.43 6.43 -8.85
N ILE A 84 4.22 5.85 -7.94
CA ILE A 84 5.66 6.12 -7.81
C ILE A 84 6.37 5.78 -9.12
N LEU A 85 6.17 4.57 -9.66
CA LEU A 85 6.82 4.14 -10.90
C LEU A 85 6.46 5.04 -12.09
N GLN A 86 5.18 5.42 -12.20
CA GLN A 86 4.72 6.32 -13.26
C GLN A 86 5.34 7.71 -13.13
N ALA A 87 5.41 8.24 -11.90
CA ALA A 87 6.02 9.53 -11.64
C ALA A 87 7.55 9.52 -11.86
N THR A 88 8.22 8.40 -11.58
CA THR A 88 9.66 8.26 -11.86
C THR A 88 9.98 8.37 -13.35
N ARG A 89 9.11 7.87 -14.23
CA ARG A 89 9.29 7.99 -15.69
C ARG A 89 9.27 9.43 -16.18
N THR A 90 8.54 10.32 -15.51
CA THR A 90 8.37 11.71 -15.92
C THR A 90 9.22 12.70 -15.14
N ARG A 91 9.61 12.37 -13.90
CA ARG A 91 10.30 13.29 -12.98
C ARG A 91 11.65 12.82 -12.48
N GLY A 92 12.07 11.60 -12.83
CA GLY A 92 13.35 11.04 -12.40
C GLY A 92 13.29 10.34 -11.03
N SER A 93 14.46 10.10 -10.43
CA SER A 93 14.61 9.17 -9.30
C SER A 93 14.22 9.74 -7.92
N ARG A 94 13.90 11.04 -7.83
CA ARG A 94 13.52 11.69 -6.56
C ARG A 94 12.09 12.19 -6.64
N LEU A 95 11.28 11.78 -5.66
CA LEU A 95 9.86 12.09 -5.61
C LEU A 95 9.48 12.63 -4.22
N PRO A 96 8.47 13.50 -4.10
CA PRO A 96 7.99 13.96 -2.80
C PRO A 96 7.30 12.82 -2.04
N CYS A 97 7.71 12.60 -0.78
CA CYS A 97 7.20 11.50 0.05
C CYS A 97 5.91 11.88 0.82
N GLY A 98 4.74 11.82 0.17
CA GLY A 98 3.45 12.14 0.80
C GLY A 98 2.96 11.16 1.90
N CYS A 99 3.56 9.97 2.02
CA CYS A 99 3.05 8.91 2.91
C CYS A 99 3.06 9.26 4.41
N PHE A 100 3.94 10.17 4.83
CA PHE A 100 4.07 10.62 6.24
C PHE A 100 3.87 12.13 6.40
N GLY A 101 3.10 12.76 5.50
CA GLY A 101 2.84 14.21 5.55
C GLY A 101 4.07 15.07 5.29
N GLY A 102 5.13 14.50 4.72
CA GLY A 102 6.38 15.19 4.39
C GLY A 102 6.44 15.63 2.94
N THR A 103 7.08 16.76 2.69
CA THR A 103 7.38 17.27 1.34
C THR A 103 8.82 16.98 0.91
N LYS A 104 9.64 16.39 1.78
CA LYS A 104 11.03 16.04 1.46
C LYS A 104 11.05 15.02 0.33
N GLU A 105 11.85 15.32 -0.68
CA GLU A 105 12.16 14.37 -1.73
C GLU A 105 12.89 13.16 -1.16
N ARG A 106 12.48 11.97 -1.59
CA ARG A 106 13.12 10.70 -1.25
C ARG A 106 13.39 9.95 -2.54
N ASP A 107 14.42 9.12 -2.50
CA ASP A 107 14.68 8.16 -3.58
C ASP A 107 13.48 7.21 -3.70
N PHE A 108 12.97 7.07 -4.93
CA PHE A 108 11.86 6.18 -5.24
C PHE A 108 12.12 4.73 -4.79
N ARG A 109 13.39 4.30 -4.78
CA ARG A 109 13.80 2.96 -4.33
C ARG A 109 13.48 2.71 -2.88
N LEU A 110 13.74 3.70 -2.01
CA LEU A 110 13.45 3.59 -0.59
C LEU A 110 11.93 3.58 -0.32
N MET A 111 11.17 4.35 -1.10
CA MET A 111 9.70 4.33 -1.02
C MET A 111 9.15 2.95 -1.43
N LEU A 112 9.67 2.40 -2.53
CA LEU A 112 9.22 1.10 -3.04
C LEU A 112 9.62 -0.03 -2.10
N LEU A 113 10.82 0.02 -1.51
CA LEU A 113 11.27 -0.93 -0.48
C LEU A 113 10.33 -0.91 0.74
N ARG A 114 10.00 0.27 1.27
CA ARG A 114 9.05 0.39 2.38
C ARG A 114 7.69 -0.20 2.01
N ASN A 115 7.18 0.12 0.82
CA ASN A 115 5.90 -0.42 0.36
C ASN A 115 5.96 -1.95 0.21
N ALA A 116 7.07 -2.51 -0.29
CA ALA A 116 7.28 -3.95 -0.41
C ALA A 116 7.31 -4.63 0.98
N LEU A 117 7.99 -4.06 1.96
CA LEU A 117 8.01 -4.59 3.33
C LEU A 117 6.60 -4.62 3.95
N LEU A 118 5.82 -3.54 3.78
CA LEU A 118 4.43 -3.49 4.24
C LEU A 118 3.54 -4.47 3.47
N ALA A 119 3.79 -4.68 2.17
CA ALA A 119 3.06 -5.63 1.35
C ALA A 119 3.34 -7.08 1.79
N VAL A 120 4.58 -7.40 2.15
CA VAL A 120 4.93 -8.70 2.75
C VAL A 120 4.18 -8.90 4.06
N LEU A 121 4.13 -7.90 4.94
CA LEU A 121 3.34 -7.99 6.18
C LEU A 121 1.86 -8.26 5.89
N ALA A 122 1.28 -7.57 4.91
CA ALA A 122 -0.11 -7.78 4.51
C ALA A 122 -0.34 -9.19 3.91
N ALA A 123 0.60 -9.70 3.13
CA ALA A 123 0.57 -11.06 2.62
C ALA A 123 0.66 -12.10 3.76
N VAL A 124 1.52 -11.89 4.75
CA VAL A 124 1.62 -12.75 5.94
C VAL A 124 0.30 -12.80 6.72
N VAL A 125 -0.41 -11.66 6.84
CA VAL A 125 -1.73 -11.61 7.47
C VAL A 125 -2.77 -12.42 6.67
N LEU A 126 -2.74 -12.34 5.33
CA LEU A 126 -3.65 -13.09 4.46
C LEU A 126 -3.38 -14.60 4.46
N VAL A 127 -2.11 -15.01 4.34
CA VAL A 127 -1.72 -16.43 4.30
C VAL A 127 -1.84 -17.07 5.67
N GLY A 128 -1.47 -16.36 6.74
CA GLY A 128 -1.62 -16.84 8.12
C GLY A 128 -3.07 -17.10 8.55
N ARG A 129 -4.04 -16.74 7.70
CA ARG A 129 -5.47 -17.00 7.89
C ARG A 129 -5.94 -18.36 7.40
N GLN A 130 -5.13 -19.11 6.64
CA GLN A 130 -5.52 -20.46 6.19
C GLN A 130 -5.67 -21.48 7.34
N VAL A 131 -5.30 -21.12 8.57
CA VAL A 131 -5.30 -22.02 9.75
C VAL A 131 -6.46 -21.78 10.72
N ARG A 132 -7.46 -20.94 10.38
CA ARG A 132 -8.73 -20.89 11.15
C ARG A 132 -9.92 -20.96 10.20
N PRO A 133 -10.69 -22.08 10.21
CA PRO A 133 -11.93 -22.16 9.47
C PRO A 133 -12.95 -21.26 10.17
N VAL A 134 -12.95 -19.98 9.79
CA VAL A 134 -14.06 -19.09 10.11
C VAL A 134 -15.14 -19.42 9.07
N SER A 135 -16.04 -20.31 9.46
CA SER A 135 -17.32 -20.53 8.79
C SER A 135 -18.09 -19.21 8.78
N VAL A 136 -18.00 -18.48 7.67
CA VAL A 136 -18.96 -17.42 7.36
C VAL A 136 -19.93 -18.03 6.36
N HIS A 137 -21.08 -18.48 6.85
CA HIS A 137 -22.21 -18.81 6.00
C HIS A 137 -22.66 -17.53 5.29
N GLY A 138 -22.57 -17.51 3.96
CA GLY A 138 -23.30 -16.58 3.11
C GLY A 138 -22.46 -15.72 2.15
N THR A 139 -22.42 -16.14 0.88
CA THR A 139 -22.42 -15.28 -0.33
C THR A 139 -21.13 -14.62 -0.87
N VAL A 140 -19.92 -14.93 -0.41
CA VAL A 140 -18.68 -14.35 -0.97
C VAL A 140 -17.61 -15.38 -1.34
N GLU A 141 -17.97 -16.44 -2.07
CA GLU A 141 -17.01 -17.48 -2.47
C GLU A 141 -15.97 -17.01 -3.52
N GLY A 142 -16.27 -15.98 -4.32
CA GLY A 142 -15.34 -15.47 -5.35
C GLY A 142 -14.35 -14.40 -4.87
N VAL A 143 -14.69 -13.63 -3.84
CA VAL A 143 -13.91 -12.46 -3.39
C VAL A 143 -12.53 -12.85 -2.83
N PRO A 144 -12.38 -13.91 -2.02
CA PRO A 144 -11.07 -14.32 -1.49
C PRO A 144 -10.13 -14.81 -2.59
N LEU A 145 -10.65 -15.51 -3.60
CA LEU A 145 -9.85 -16.05 -4.70
C LEU A 145 -9.36 -14.92 -5.62
N VAL A 146 -10.25 -14.00 -6.00
CA VAL A 146 -9.89 -12.85 -6.85
C VAL A 146 -8.86 -11.96 -6.15
N LEU A 147 -9.01 -11.72 -4.84
CA LEU A 147 -8.04 -10.94 -4.07
C LEU A 147 -6.71 -11.67 -3.87
N SER A 148 -6.72 -12.99 -3.72
CA SER A 148 -5.50 -13.80 -3.61
C SER A 148 -4.75 -13.88 -4.93
N VAL A 149 -5.46 -14.05 -6.05
CA VAL A 149 -4.89 -14.04 -7.39
C VAL A 149 -4.35 -12.65 -7.74
N ALA A 150 -5.09 -11.58 -7.41
CA ALA A 150 -4.62 -10.21 -7.59
C ALA A 150 -3.38 -9.92 -6.72
N GLY A 151 -3.37 -10.36 -5.46
CA GLY A 151 -2.22 -10.23 -4.57
C GLY A 151 -0.99 -11.00 -5.08
N ALA A 152 -1.16 -12.24 -5.52
CA ALA A 152 -0.10 -13.03 -6.11
C ALA A 152 0.42 -12.42 -7.42
N ALA A 153 -0.46 -11.90 -8.26
CA ALA A 153 -0.09 -11.21 -9.51
C ALA A 153 0.72 -9.94 -9.23
N VAL A 154 0.32 -9.14 -8.24
CA VAL A 154 1.07 -7.95 -7.80
C VAL A 154 2.44 -8.34 -7.24
N ILE A 155 2.51 -9.37 -6.41
CA ILE A 155 3.78 -9.87 -5.85
C ILE A 155 4.70 -10.36 -6.97
N CYS A 156 4.20 -11.21 -7.87
CA CYS A 156 4.97 -11.67 -9.03
C CYS A 156 5.42 -10.50 -9.91
N TRP A 157 4.55 -9.54 -10.18
CA TRP A 157 4.88 -8.39 -11.01
C TRP A 157 5.94 -7.49 -10.38
N THR A 158 5.84 -7.23 -9.08
CA THR A 158 6.82 -6.41 -8.35
C THR A 158 8.16 -7.12 -8.19
N LEU A 159 8.17 -8.42 -7.88
CA LEU A 159 9.38 -9.23 -7.86
C LEU A 159 10.05 -9.28 -9.24
N TRP A 160 9.26 -9.43 -10.30
CA TRP A 160 9.77 -9.42 -11.67
C TRP A 160 10.41 -8.07 -12.05
N GLN A 161 9.84 -6.95 -11.60
CA GLN A 161 10.44 -5.63 -11.83
C GLN A 161 11.74 -5.40 -11.03
N VAL A 162 11.84 -5.95 -9.82
CA VAL A 162 13.09 -5.92 -9.06
C VAL A 162 14.17 -6.78 -9.75
N VAL A 163 13.82 -7.97 -10.23
CA VAL A 163 14.76 -8.85 -10.93
C VAL A 163 15.19 -8.27 -12.28
N SER A 164 14.27 -7.68 -13.05
CA SER A 164 14.61 -7.08 -14.35
C SER A 164 15.48 -5.83 -14.21
N SER A 165 15.26 -5.02 -13.17
CA SER A 165 16.11 -3.86 -12.87
C SER A 165 17.51 -4.23 -12.33
N LEU A 166 17.64 -5.38 -11.65
CA LEU A 166 18.94 -5.95 -11.27
C LEU A 166 19.70 -6.54 -12.47
N ARG A 167 18.98 -7.16 -13.43
CA ARG A 167 19.58 -7.64 -14.69
C ARG A 167 20.09 -6.50 -15.57
N GLY A 168 19.42 -5.34 -15.57
CA GLY A 168 19.89 -4.15 -16.28
C GLY A 168 21.26 -3.63 -15.81
N ARG A 169 21.64 -3.86 -14.54
CA ARG A 169 22.97 -3.49 -14.00
C ARG A 169 24.10 -4.46 -14.35
N ARG A 170 23.80 -5.67 -14.85
CA ARG A 170 24.83 -6.67 -15.21
C ARG A 170 25.35 -6.48 -16.63
N ASN A 171 24.66 -5.67 -17.44
CA ASN A 171 24.97 -5.40 -18.84
C ASN A 171 25.46 -3.96 -19.08
N SER A 172 25.83 -3.24 -18.01
CA SER A 172 26.45 -1.91 -18.02
C SER A 172 27.76 -1.98 -17.23
#